data_AF-A0A067Q031-F1
#
_entry.id   AF-A0A067Q031-F1
#
_cell.length_a   1.000
_cell.length_b   1.000
_cell.length_c   1.000
_cell.angle_alpha   90.00
_cell.angle_beta   90.00
_cell.angle_gamma   90.00
#
_symmetry.space_group_name_H-M   'P 1'
#
loop_
_entity.id
_entity.type
_entity.pdbx_description
1 polymer ?
#
loop_
_entity_poly.entity_id
_entity_poly.type
_entity_poly.pdbx_seq_one_letter_code
_entity_poly.pdbx_strand_id
1 'polypeptide(L)'
;MSLFPVAVDPQARAVELAKHLASLVYFLEAAQELLKCGELTQAEFSHQAKKIVTLIEIARATLTRAGIKLYTFTSCPDALTAYKVAYFELLKMLQAQRIHIHDPVLRRRADRLLFPLSSRFVIGKDSQPSRNHSANSPRSQPFPLPRRPVSSPQYTDFHFCAADDLRGLSSMMPPPDAFPRRPPRSEKHITLSIPEQVRELSRSPLRRPMSQGEVDDAAGDDSDIPYRPPPRRKFGIFCTAKSPSQFSGGGQPHVSRRK
;
A
#
# COMPACT_ATOMS: atom_id res chain seq x y z
N MET A 1 7.15 -40.88 30.40
CA MET A 1 6.56 -41.11 29.06
C MET A 1 6.89 -39.92 28.19
N SER A 2 7.99 -40.01 27.45
CA SER A 2 8.40 -39.00 26.47
C SER A 2 7.52 -39.16 25.22
N LEU A 3 6.49 -38.33 25.12
CA LEU A 3 5.74 -38.15 23.88
C LEU A 3 6.72 -37.54 22.86
N PHE A 4 7.21 -38.35 21.93
CA PHE A 4 8.02 -37.85 20.83
C PHE A 4 7.20 -36.81 20.05
N PRO A 5 7.73 -35.60 19.82
CA PRO A 5 7.05 -34.61 19.02
C PRO A 5 6.87 -35.19 17.62
N VAL A 6 5.62 -35.41 17.21
CA VAL A 6 5.28 -35.78 15.84
C VAL A 6 5.87 -34.71 14.94
N ALA A 7 6.81 -35.11 14.09
CA ALA A 7 7.48 -34.20 13.16
C ALA A 7 6.44 -33.73 12.12
N VAL A 8 5.74 -32.64 12.43
CA VAL A 8 4.81 -32.01 11.50
C VAL A 8 5.62 -31.38 10.38
N ASP A 9 5.27 -31.70 9.13
CA ASP A 9 5.89 -31.11 7.95
C ASP A 9 5.78 -29.57 8.02
N PRO A 10 6.91 -28.83 8.04
CA PRO A 10 6.90 -27.38 8.14
C PRO A 10 6.19 -26.71 6.94
N GLN A 11 6.06 -27.39 5.79
CA GLN A 11 5.32 -26.86 4.66
C GLN A 11 3.81 -26.95 4.87
N ALA A 12 3.31 -28.11 5.33
CA ALA A 12 1.89 -28.29 5.65
C ALA A 12 1.42 -27.24 6.68
N ARG A 13 2.21 -27.03 7.74
CA ARG A 13 1.90 -26.02 8.77
C ARG A 13 1.86 -24.60 8.22
N ALA A 14 2.76 -24.25 7.30
CA ALA A 14 2.75 -22.92 6.67
C ALA A 14 1.49 -22.70 5.81
N VAL A 15 0.99 -23.74 5.13
CA VAL A 15 -0.26 -23.68 4.35
C VAL A 15 -1.47 -23.51 5.25
N GLU A 16 -1.50 -24.19 6.40
CA GLU A 16 -2.55 -24.04 7.41
C GLU A 16 -2.57 -22.61 7.99
N LEU A 17 -1.40 -22.12 8.43
CA LEU A 17 -1.26 -20.73 8.90
C LEU A 17 -1.70 -19.71 7.85
N ALA A 18 -1.38 -19.94 6.57
CA ALA A 18 -1.81 -19.07 5.49
C ALA A 18 -3.35 -19.01 5.38
N LYS A 19 -4.04 -20.16 5.53
CA LYS A 19 -5.51 -20.21 5.54
C LYS A 19 -6.09 -19.47 6.74
N HIS A 20 -5.52 -19.67 7.92
CA HIS A 20 -6.01 -19.00 9.13
C HIS A 20 -5.76 -17.49 9.10
N LEU A 21 -4.58 -17.02 8.66
CA LEU A 21 -4.30 -15.59 8.46
C LEU A 21 -5.13 -14.95 7.34
N ALA A 22 -5.66 -15.75 6.43
CA ALA A 22 -6.60 -15.29 5.40
C ALA A 22 -8.02 -15.06 5.92
N SER A 23 -8.35 -15.55 7.13
CA SER A 23 -9.66 -15.44 7.79
C SER A 23 -9.57 -14.55 9.03
N LEU A 24 -10.46 -13.56 9.18
CA LEU A 24 -10.49 -12.74 10.40
C LEU A 24 -10.80 -13.57 11.65
N VAL A 25 -11.64 -14.60 11.55
CA VAL A 25 -12.08 -15.40 12.70
C VAL A 25 -10.89 -16.10 13.39
N TYR A 26 -9.94 -16.60 12.61
CA TYR A 26 -8.76 -17.33 13.11
C TYR A 26 -7.48 -16.49 13.08
N PHE A 27 -7.59 -15.21 12.74
CA PHE A 27 -6.43 -14.36 12.50
C PHE A 27 -5.56 -14.20 13.75
N LEU A 28 -6.17 -13.95 14.90
CA LEU A 28 -5.44 -13.67 16.14
C LEU A 28 -4.63 -14.88 16.61
N GLU A 29 -5.26 -16.06 16.59
CA GLU A 29 -4.61 -17.32 16.94
C GLU A 29 -3.43 -17.61 16.00
N ALA A 30 -3.63 -17.50 14.69
CA ALA A 30 -2.59 -17.74 13.71
C ALA A 30 -1.47 -16.69 13.76
N ALA A 31 -1.79 -15.43 14.08
CA ALA A 31 -0.79 -14.38 14.28
C ALA A 31 0.07 -14.67 15.51
N GLN A 32 -0.53 -15.12 16.62
CA GLN A 32 0.20 -15.55 17.82
C GLN A 32 1.09 -16.75 17.53
N GLU A 33 0.61 -17.72 16.77
CA GLU A 33 1.43 -18.86 16.35
C GLU A 33 2.61 -18.44 15.46
N LEU A 34 2.38 -17.51 14.52
CA LEU A 34 3.43 -16.95 13.68
C LEU A 34 4.44 -16.11 14.48
N LEU A 35 4.04 -15.46 15.57
CA LEU A 35 4.95 -14.73 16.46
C LEU A 35 5.98 -15.66 17.13
N LYS A 36 5.65 -16.93 17.35
CA LYS A 36 6.60 -17.94 17.87
C LYS A 36 7.77 -18.17 16.91
N CYS A 37 7.64 -17.83 15.62
CA CYS A 37 8.76 -17.85 14.69
C CYS A 37 9.86 -16.83 15.06
N GLY A 38 9.57 -15.84 15.90
CA GLY A 38 10.56 -14.91 16.44
C GLY A 38 11.52 -15.55 17.44
N GLU A 39 11.18 -16.72 17.99
CA GLU A 39 11.99 -17.50 18.94
C GLU A 39 12.93 -18.51 18.24
N LEU A 40 12.81 -18.65 16.92
CA LEU A 40 13.66 -19.54 16.13
C LEU A 40 15.12 -19.10 16.19
N THR A 41 16.02 -20.07 16.05
CA THR A 41 17.44 -19.75 15.86
C THR A 41 17.65 -18.98 14.57
N GLN A 42 18.74 -18.21 14.48
CA GLN A 42 19.07 -17.43 13.29
C GLN A 42 19.09 -18.26 11.99
N ALA A 43 19.61 -19.49 12.05
CA ALA A 43 19.69 -20.38 10.90
C ALA A 43 18.30 -20.86 10.45
N GLU A 44 17.46 -21.26 11.41
CA GLU A 44 16.08 -21.68 11.13
C GLU A 44 15.23 -20.53 10.59
N PHE A 45 15.37 -19.33 11.17
CA PHE A 45 14.66 -18.15 10.69
C PHE A 45 15.07 -17.83 9.25
N SER A 46 16.38 -17.83 8.94
CA SER A 46 16.89 -17.58 7.59
C SER A 46 16.31 -18.57 6.58
N HIS A 47 16.28 -19.87 6.92
CA HIS A 47 15.68 -20.91 6.08
C HIS A 47 14.18 -20.71 5.85
N GLN A 48 13.46 -20.18 6.85
CA GLN A 48 12.00 -19.97 6.79
C GLN A 48 11.58 -18.55 6.37
N ALA A 49 12.52 -17.61 6.19
CA ALA A 49 12.25 -16.19 6.01
C ALA A 49 11.28 -15.92 4.84
N LYS A 50 11.42 -16.65 3.73
CA LYS A 50 10.53 -16.52 2.56
C LYS A 50 9.07 -16.84 2.90
N LYS A 51 8.85 -17.87 3.73
CA LYS A 51 7.51 -18.27 4.19
C LYS A 51 6.94 -17.23 5.15
N ILE A 52 7.73 -16.82 6.14
CA ILE A 52 7.34 -15.81 7.15
C ILE A 52 6.92 -14.50 6.48
N VAL A 53 7.75 -13.96 5.57
CA VAL A 53 7.42 -12.72 4.84
C VAL A 53 6.12 -12.87 4.04
N THR A 54 5.92 -14.02 3.41
CA THR A 54 4.69 -14.29 2.63
C THR A 54 3.45 -14.38 3.53
N LEU A 55 3.56 -14.99 4.71
CA LEU A 55 2.47 -15.05 5.70
C LEU A 55 2.11 -13.66 6.22
N ILE A 56 3.09 -12.79 6.49
CA ILE A 56 2.85 -11.40 6.90
C ILE A 56 2.20 -10.59 5.77
N GLU A 57 2.55 -10.83 4.51
CA GLU A 57 1.87 -10.22 3.35
C GLU A 57 0.40 -10.65 3.27
N ILE A 58 0.09 -11.93 3.50
CA ILE A 58 -1.29 -12.42 3.57
C ILE A 58 -2.04 -11.72 4.70
N ALA A 59 -1.44 -11.64 5.89
CA ALA A 59 -2.05 -10.96 7.03
C ALA A 59 -2.38 -9.49 6.71
N ARG A 60 -1.43 -8.76 6.09
CA ARG A 60 -1.64 -7.39 5.62
C ARG A 60 -2.82 -7.29 4.65
N ALA A 61 -2.88 -8.19 3.66
CA ALA A 61 -3.94 -8.20 2.66
C ALA A 61 -5.32 -8.49 3.28
N THR A 62 -5.40 -9.40 4.25
CA THR A 62 -6.63 -9.70 5.00
C THR A 62 -7.13 -8.47 5.77
N LEU A 63 -6.27 -7.82 6.55
CA LEU A 63 -6.68 -6.64 7.32
C LEU A 63 -7.04 -5.46 6.41
N THR A 64 -6.35 -5.30 5.29
CA THR A 64 -6.67 -4.25 4.31
C THR A 64 -8.03 -4.50 3.65
N ARG A 65 -8.36 -5.77 3.31
CA ARG A 65 -9.69 -6.17 2.80
C ARG A 65 -10.80 -5.95 3.83
N ALA A 66 -10.47 -6.08 5.12
CA ALA A 66 -11.37 -5.76 6.23
C ALA A 66 -11.56 -4.25 6.46
N GLY A 67 -10.93 -3.39 5.65
CA GLY A 67 -11.02 -1.93 5.79
C GLY A 67 -10.12 -1.33 6.86
N ILE A 68 -9.18 -2.09 7.43
CA ILE A 68 -8.27 -1.62 8.47
C ILE A 68 -7.11 -0.84 7.83
N LYS A 69 -6.96 0.43 8.21
CA LYS A 69 -5.82 1.26 7.81
C LYS A 69 -4.60 0.92 8.68
N LEU A 70 -3.60 0.28 8.07
CA LEU A 70 -2.40 -0.21 8.74
C LEU A 70 -1.31 0.87 8.87
N TYR A 71 -1.62 1.96 9.56
CA TYR A 71 -0.65 2.99 9.94
C TYR A 71 -0.70 3.19 11.45
N THR A 72 0.42 3.55 12.09
CA THR A 72 0.46 3.75 13.54
C THR A 72 -0.44 4.89 14.01
N PHE A 73 -0.56 5.95 13.22
CA PHE A 73 -1.31 7.17 13.54
C PHE A 73 -2.79 7.16 13.13
N THR A 74 -3.26 6.11 12.43
CA THR A 74 -4.67 6.04 12.02
C THR A 74 -5.55 5.51 13.16
N SER A 75 -6.72 6.11 13.37
CA SER A 75 -7.75 5.54 14.23
C SER A 75 -8.23 4.19 13.66
N CYS A 76 -8.59 3.28 14.56
CA CYS A 76 -9.13 1.97 14.25
C CYS A 76 -10.41 1.79 15.08
N PRO A 77 -11.50 1.22 14.52
CA PRO A 77 -12.67 0.85 15.32
C PRO A 77 -12.27 -0.14 16.42
N ASP A 78 -12.87 -0.01 17.61
CA ASP A 78 -12.51 -0.79 18.80
C ASP A 78 -12.60 -2.30 18.56
N ALA A 79 -13.64 -2.75 17.84
CA ALA A 79 -13.83 -4.14 17.47
C ALA A 79 -12.68 -4.72 16.60
N LEU A 80 -11.91 -3.87 15.92
CA LEU A 80 -10.82 -4.28 15.02
C LEU A 80 -9.43 -3.98 15.59
N THR A 81 -9.35 -3.35 16.76
CA THR A 81 -8.08 -2.92 17.37
C THR A 81 -7.13 -4.08 17.66
N ALA A 82 -7.65 -5.21 18.16
CA ALA A 82 -6.83 -6.39 18.46
C ALA A 82 -6.08 -6.92 17.23
N TYR A 83 -6.74 -6.97 16.07
CA TYR A 83 -6.13 -7.43 14.81
C TYR A 83 -5.02 -6.50 14.34
N LYS A 84 -5.25 -5.18 14.47
CA LYS A 84 -4.25 -4.17 14.15
C LYS A 84 -3.02 -4.36 15.05
N VAL A 85 -3.23 -4.46 16.37
CA VAL A 85 -2.14 -4.68 17.34
C VAL A 85 -1.33 -5.92 16.99
N ALA A 86 -1.98 -7.07 16.78
CA ALA A 86 -1.31 -8.33 16.44
C ALA A 86 -0.47 -8.21 15.14
N TYR A 87 -0.99 -7.52 14.12
CA TYR A 87 -0.22 -7.26 12.89
C TYR A 87 1.01 -6.38 13.14
N PHE A 88 0.89 -5.34 13.96
CA PHE A 88 2.03 -4.49 14.32
C PHE A 88 3.09 -5.26 15.14
N GLU A 89 2.69 -6.22 15.96
CA GLU A 89 3.62 -7.15 16.63
C GLU A 89 4.36 -8.03 15.63
N LEU A 90 3.67 -8.58 14.62
CA LEU A 90 4.32 -9.34 13.53
C LEU A 90 5.36 -8.49 12.80
N LEU A 91 5.05 -7.21 12.54
CA LEU A 91 6.01 -6.29 11.92
C LEU A 91 7.22 -6.02 12.82
N LYS A 92 7.03 -5.86 14.13
CA LYS A 92 8.15 -5.67 15.09
C LYS A 92 9.04 -6.91 15.16
N MET A 93 8.45 -8.10 15.20
CA MET A 93 9.18 -9.37 15.13
C MET A 93 10.01 -9.45 13.83
N LEU A 94 9.39 -9.16 12.67
CA LEU A 94 10.10 -9.13 11.39
C LEU A 94 11.22 -8.09 11.36
N GLN A 95 11.02 -6.93 11.99
CA GLN A 95 12.03 -5.88 12.09
C GLN A 95 13.26 -6.35 12.89
N ALA A 96 13.04 -7.03 14.01
CA ALA A 96 14.12 -7.58 14.84
C ALA A 96 14.94 -8.63 14.08
N GLN A 97 14.26 -9.51 13.33
CA GLN A 97 14.90 -10.60 12.59
C GLN A 97 15.42 -10.19 11.18
N ARG A 98 15.20 -8.94 10.78
CA ARG A 98 15.52 -8.41 9.44
C ARG A 98 16.98 -8.62 9.03
N ILE A 99 17.91 -8.56 9.99
CA ILE A 99 19.36 -8.69 9.73
C ILE A 99 19.75 -10.08 9.23
N HIS A 100 18.90 -11.09 9.45
CA HIS A 100 19.14 -12.47 9.05
C HIS A 100 18.59 -12.82 7.65
N ILE A 101 17.95 -11.85 6.97
CA ILE A 101 17.44 -12.03 5.61
C ILE A 101 18.55 -11.69 4.61
N HIS A 102 19.22 -12.74 4.10
CA HIS A 102 20.35 -12.60 3.17
C HIS A 102 19.92 -12.34 1.71
N ASP A 103 18.75 -12.85 1.29
CA ASP A 103 18.23 -12.61 -0.06
C ASP A 103 17.83 -11.12 -0.24
N PRO A 104 18.48 -10.38 -1.16
CA PRO A 104 18.20 -8.96 -1.36
C PRO A 104 16.78 -8.69 -1.88
N VAL A 105 16.20 -9.59 -2.68
CA VAL A 105 14.84 -9.45 -3.20
C VAL A 105 13.83 -9.61 -2.06
N LEU A 106 14.04 -10.62 -1.22
CA LEU A 106 13.21 -10.85 -0.05
C LEU A 106 13.36 -9.72 0.99
N ARG A 107 14.57 -9.21 1.20
CA ARG A 107 14.82 -8.08 2.09
C ARG A 107 14.08 -6.82 1.65
N ARG A 108 14.05 -6.52 0.34
CA ARG A 108 13.23 -5.42 -0.20
C ARG A 108 11.72 -5.63 0.02
N ARG A 109 11.23 -6.87 -0.03
CA ARG A 109 9.83 -7.18 0.33
C ARG A 109 9.56 -6.89 1.81
N ALA A 110 10.44 -7.36 2.70
CA ALA A 110 10.36 -7.08 4.13
C ALA A 110 10.40 -5.56 4.41
N ASP A 111 11.29 -4.81 3.76
CA ASP A 111 11.39 -3.35 3.93
C ASP A 111 10.08 -2.62 3.58
N ARG A 112 9.38 -3.07 2.53
CA ARG A 112 8.05 -2.54 2.16
C ARG A 112 6.96 -2.89 3.16
N LEU A 113 7.07 -4.03 3.86
CA LEU A 113 6.16 -4.41 4.94
C LEU A 113 6.40 -3.59 6.20
N LEU A 114 7.64 -3.18 6.45
CA LEU A 114 8.04 -2.40 7.63
C LEU A 114 7.75 -0.89 7.50
N PHE A 115 7.36 -0.42 6.30
CA PHE A 115 7.02 0.98 6.07
C PHE A 115 5.97 1.57 7.05
N PRO A 116 4.91 0.85 7.46
CA PRO A 116 3.99 1.28 8.51
C PRO A 116 4.64 1.59 9.86
N LEU A 117 5.77 0.95 10.19
CA LEU A 117 6.53 1.22 11.41
C LEU A 117 7.42 2.45 11.28
N SER A 118 7.92 2.74 10.07
CA SER A 118 8.73 3.93 9.80
C SER A 118 7.85 5.18 9.66
N SER A 119 7.00 5.45 10.64
CA SER A 119 6.24 6.70 10.71
C SER A 119 7.16 7.83 11.17
N ARG A 120 8.14 8.20 10.34
CA ARG A 120 8.79 9.51 10.40
C ARG A 120 7.98 10.52 9.57
N PHE A 121 6.66 10.53 9.75
CA PHE A 121 5.83 11.63 9.28
C PHE A 121 6.11 12.83 10.18
N VAL A 122 7.22 13.50 9.92
CA VAL A 122 7.43 14.86 10.37
C VAL A 122 6.59 15.70 9.41
N ILE A 123 5.40 16.11 9.85
CA ILE A 123 4.67 17.18 9.16
C ILE A 123 5.48 18.44 9.42
N GLY A 124 6.45 18.71 8.55
CA GLY A 124 7.15 19.98 8.51
C GLY A 124 6.10 21.04 8.23
N LYS A 125 5.78 21.83 9.25
CA LYS A 125 5.02 23.07 9.07
C LYS A 125 6.00 24.03 8.41
N ASP A 126 6.17 23.91 7.09
CA ASP A 126 6.95 24.84 6.27
C ASP A 126 6.20 26.17 6.19
N SER A 127 6.13 26.86 7.34
CA SER A 127 5.61 28.20 7.49
C SER A 127 6.73 29.10 8.00
N GLN A 128 7.81 29.18 7.24
CA GLN A 128 8.70 30.35 7.24
C GLN A 128 9.28 30.48 5.83
N PRO A 129 8.65 31.25 4.92
CA PRO A 129 9.44 31.89 3.89
C PRO A 129 10.51 32.69 4.62
N SER A 130 11.78 32.34 4.42
CA SER A 130 12.92 33.16 4.82
C SER A 130 12.77 34.53 4.18
N ARG A 131 12.03 35.42 4.84
CA ARG A 131 12.03 36.84 4.59
C ARG A 131 12.99 37.43 5.60
N ASN A 132 14.16 37.78 5.06
CA ASN A 132 15.05 38.83 5.51
C ASN A 132 15.88 38.54 6.77
N HIS A 133 17.11 38.08 6.59
CA HIS A 133 18.29 38.65 7.27
C HIS A 133 19.48 38.51 6.30
N SER A 134 19.79 39.60 5.61
CA SER A 134 20.90 40.48 5.94
C SER A 134 22.26 39.83 5.69
N ALA A 135 22.89 40.33 4.62
CA ALA A 135 24.33 40.28 4.45
C ALA A 135 25.06 40.78 5.71
N ASN A 136 26.26 40.22 5.90
CA ASN A 136 27.31 40.64 6.83
C ASN A 136 27.20 40.14 8.27
N SER A 137 27.82 38.98 8.53
CA SER A 137 28.65 38.83 9.73
C SER A 137 29.71 37.74 9.54
N PRO A 138 30.99 38.10 9.27
CA PRO A 138 32.09 37.20 9.51
C PRO A 138 32.48 37.28 10.99
N ARG A 139 33.26 36.29 11.45
CA ARG A 139 34.18 36.30 12.61
C ARG A 139 33.82 35.30 13.73
N SER A 140 34.42 34.12 13.59
CA SER A 140 35.22 33.39 14.58
C SER A 140 34.79 33.39 16.06
N GLN A 141 34.63 32.21 16.66
CA GLN A 141 35.67 31.54 17.48
C GLN A 141 35.12 30.20 18.03
N PRO A 142 36.02 29.25 18.39
CA PRO A 142 35.69 27.95 18.97
C PRO A 142 35.98 27.93 20.48
N PHE A 143 35.07 27.46 21.35
CA PHE A 143 35.49 26.90 22.65
C PHE A 143 34.50 25.85 23.20
N PRO A 144 34.98 24.89 24.01
CA PRO A 144 34.28 23.66 24.36
C PRO A 144 33.74 23.61 25.82
N LEU A 145 32.79 22.68 26.05
CA LEU A 145 32.34 22.10 27.34
C LEU A 145 31.56 23.06 28.29
N PRO A 146 30.81 22.61 29.33
CA PRO A 146 30.72 21.27 29.95
C PRO A 146 29.30 20.75 30.30
N ARG A 147 29.28 19.49 30.76
CA ARG A 147 28.18 18.76 31.39
C ARG A 147 27.50 19.53 32.53
N ARG A 148 26.19 19.36 32.73
CA ARG A 148 25.60 18.85 34.00
C ARG A 148 24.11 18.47 33.86
N PRO A 149 23.64 17.51 34.68
CA PRO A 149 22.24 17.07 34.76
C PRO A 149 21.46 17.99 35.69
N VAL A 150 20.11 17.98 35.64
CA VAL A 150 19.20 18.18 36.79
C VAL A 150 17.73 18.26 36.33
N SER A 151 16.92 17.46 37.01
CA SER A 151 15.50 17.61 37.38
C SER A 151 14.38 17.60 36.36
N SER A 152 13.47 16.67 36.65
CA SER A 152 12.05 16.60 36.31
C SER A 152 11.34 17.95 36.37
N PRO A 153 10.41 18.25 35.44
CA PRO A 153 9.35 19.22 35.68
C PRO A 153 8.06 18.51 36.09
N GLN A 154 7.51 19.03 37.18
CA GLN A 154 6.17 18.81 37.66
C GLN A 154 5.13 19.32 36.64
N TYR A 155 3.95 18.69 36.70
CA TYR A 155 2.71 19.13 36.06
C TYR A 155 2.55 20.66 36.11
N THR A 156 2.41 21.30 34.96
CA THR A 156 1.84 22.64 34.86
C THR A 156 0.66 22.60 33.92
N ASP A 157 -0.41 23.23 34.39
CA ASP A 157 -1.68 23.45 33.72
C ASP A 157 -1.50 23.91 32.26
N PHE A 158 -2.17 23.21 31.35
CA PHE A 158 -2.37 23.67 29.99
C PHE A 158 -3.38 24.82 30.02
N HIS A 159 -2.88 26.05 30.11
CA HIS A 159 -3.63 27.23 29.71
C HIS A 159 -3.93 27.15 28.21
N PHE A 160 -5.21 26.98 27.88
CA PHE A 160 -5.78 27.21 26.56
C PHE A 160 -5.56 28.68 26.18
N CYS A 161 -4.59 28.96 25.31
CA CYS A 161 -4.51 30.27 24.66
C CYS A 161 -5.64 30.39 23.65
N ALA A 162 -6.51 31.37 23.89
CA ALA A 162 -7.59 31.77 22.99
C ALA A 162 -7.03 32.14 21.61
N ALA A 163 -7.67 31.59 20.58
CA ALA A 163 -7.41 31.89 19.18
C ALA A 163 -8.18 33.16 18.79
N ASP A 164 -7.54 34.32 18.90
CA ASP A 164 -8.03 35.58 18.32
C ASP A 164 -6.86 36.27 17.61
N ASP A 165 -6.61 35.88 16.35
CA ASP A 165 -6.02 36.74 15.30
C ASP A 165 -5.63 35.94 14.02
N LEU A 166 -6.60 35.26 13.40
CA LEU A 166 -6.42 34.64 12.07
C LEU A 166 -7.39 35.19 11.02
N ARG A 167 -7.87 36.43 11.17
CA ARG A 167 -8.77 37.06 10.17
C ARG A 167 -8.04 37.59 8.92
N GLY A 168 -6.71 37.58 8.86
CA GLY A 168 -5.94 38.24 7.79
C GLY A 168 -5.42 37.35 6.66
N LEU A 169 -5.37 36.02 6.80
CA LEU A 169 -4.64 35.15 5.85
C LEU A 169 -5.53 34.43 4.82
N SER A 170 -6.85 34.51 4.94
CA SER A 170 -7.79 33.82 4.03
C SER A 170 -8.00 34.51 2.67
N SER A 171 -7.32 35.64 2.40
CA SER A 171 -7.56 36.43 1.18
C SER A 171 -6.56 36.21 0.03
N MET A 172 -5.55 35.33 0.17
CA MET A 172 -4.53 35.15 -0.88
C MET A 172 -4.81 34.00 -1.86
N MET A 173 -5.86 33.20 -1.64
CA MET A 173 -6.28 32.21 -2.62
C MET A 173 -7.25 32.87 -3.61
N PRO A 174 -6.93 32.94 -4.92
CA PRO A 174 -7.91 33.39 -5.89
C PRO A 174 -9.11 32.43 -5.85
N PRO A 175 -10.35 32.94 -5.94
CA PRO A 175 -11.54 32.11 -5.94
C PRO A 175 -11.45 31.06 -7.07
N PRO A 176 -12.00 29.85 -6.88
CA PRO A 176 -11.90 28.75 -7.85
C PRO A 176 -12.46 29.06 -9.24
N ASP A 177 -13.13 30.20 -9.42
CA ASP A 177 -13.63 30.72 -10.69
C ASP A 177 -12.62 31.57 -11.49
N ALA A 178 -11.42 31.84 -10.97
CA ALA A 178 -10.39 32.62 -11.66
C ALA A 178 -9.62 31.84 -12.75
N PHE A 179 -9.94 30.57 -12.99
CA PHE A 179 -9.31 29.81 -14.06
C PHE A 179 -9.94 30.15 -15.41
N PRO A 180 -9.16 30.62 -16.41
CA PRO A 180 -9.69 30.99 -17.71
C PRO A 180 -10.38 29.78 -18.34
N ARG A 181 -11.65 29.96 -18.71
CA ARG A 181 -12.43 28.96 -19.46
C ARG A 181 -11.66 28.64 -20.74
N ARG A 182 -11.23 27.39 -20.90
CA ARG A 182 -10.51 26.95 -22.10
C ARG A 182 -11.38 27.27 -23.33
N PRO A 183 -10.82 27.91 -24.37
CA PRO A 183 -11.57 28.15 -25.59
C PRO A 183 -12.05 26.83 -26.19
N PRO A 184 -13.26 26.79 -26.77
CA PRO A 184 -13.80 25.60 -27.40
C PRO A 184 -12.83 25.14 -28.49
N ARG A 185 -12.23 23.96 -28.30
CA ARG A 185 -11.44 23.33 -29.35
C ARG A 185 -12.42 22.95 -30.46
N SER A 186 -12.27 23.55 -31.62
CA SER A 186 -12.93 23.11 -32.85
C SER A 186 -12.60 21.63 -33.07
N GLU A 187 -13.55 20.75 -32.81
CA GLU A 187 -13.47 19.32 -33.10
C GLU A 187 -13.34 19.14 -34.61
N LYS A 188 -12.11 19.00 -35.08
CA LYS A 188 -11.86 18.44 -36.41
C LYS A 188 -12.18 16.96 -36.29
N HIS A 189 -13.36 16.58 -36.80
CA HIS A 189 -13.76 15.20 -37.04
C HIS A 189 -12.68 14.51 -37.87
N ILE A 190 -11.82 13.72 -37.21
CA ILE A 190 -10.97 12.75 -37.89
C ILE A 190 -11.81 11.48 -38.00
N THR A 191 -12.49 11.33 -39.13
CA THR A 191 -13.10 10.06 -39.55
C THR A 191 -11.96 9.09 -39.89
N LEU A 192 -11.53 8.32 -38.89
CA LEU A 192 -10.74 7.12 -39.12
C LEU A 192 -11.69 6.03 -39.64
N SER A 193 -11.73 5.89 -40.96
CA SER A 193 -12.24 4.71 -41.63
C SER A 193 -11.42 3.50 -41.19
N ILE A 194 -12.01 2.68 -40.33
CA ILE A 194 -11.49 1.37 -39.96
C ILE A 194 -11.66 0.47 -41.19
N PRO A 195 -10.59 -0.09 -41.78
CA PRO A 195 -10.75 -1.07 -42.84
C PRO A 195 -11.36 -2.34 -42.26
N GLU A 196 -12.57 -2.62 -42.71
CA GLU A 196 -13.36 -3.81 -42.43
C GLU A 196 -12.77 -5.01 -43.17
N GLN A 197 -11.68 -5.57 -42.66
CA GLN A 197 -11.17 -6.87 -43.10
C GLN A 197 -10.35 -7.49 -41.96
N VAL A 198 -10.97 -8.37 -41.18
CA VAL A 198 -10.56 -9.78 -41.02
C VAL A 198 -11.66 -10.47 -40.22
N ARG A 199 -12.33 -11.37 -40.94
CA ARG A 199 -13.29 -12.34 -40.45
C ARG A 199 -12.68 -13.23 -39.37
N GLU A 200 -13.56 -13.63 -38.46
CA GLU A 200 -13.61 -14.95 -37.83
C GLU A 200 -12.33 -15.50 -37.19
N LEU A 201 -12.31 -15.51 -35.86
CA LEU A 201 -11.84 -16.67 -35.09
C LEU A 201 -12.42 -16.55 -33.67
N SER A 202 -13.67 -17.01 -33.56
CA SER A 202 -14.33 -17.36 -32.31
C SER A 202 -13.48 -18.39 -31.55
N ARG A 203 -12.60 -17.94 -30.67
CA ARG A 203 -11.91 -18.82 -29.72
C ARG A 203 -12.73 -18.93 -28.46
N SER A 204 -13.65 -19.89 -28.48
CA SER A 204 -14.25 -20.48 -27.29
C SER A 204 -13.14 -20.97 -26.33
N PRO A 205 -13.23 -20.75 -25.01
CA PRO A 205 -12.31 -21.34 -24.07
C PRO A 205 -12.63 -22.84 -23.93
N LEU A 206 -11.86 -23.67 -24.63
CA LEU A 206 -11.90 -25.12 -24.49
C LEU A 206 -11.44 -25.48 -23.06
N ARG A 207 -12.35 -26.01 -22.25
CA ARG A 207 -12.03 -26.70 -21.00
C ARG A 207 -11.04 -27.83 -21.31
N ARG A 208 -9.87 -27.78 -20.69
CA ARG A 208 -8.91 -28.87 -20.70
C ARG A 208 -9.36 -29.91 -19.67
N PRO A 209 -9.68 -31.16 -20.05
CA PRO A 209 -9.84 -32.24 -19.08
C PRO A 209 -8.47 -32.53 -18.45
N MET A 210 -8.42 -32.59 -17.12
CA MET A 210 -7.26 -33.09 -16.39
C MET A 210 -7.14 -34.59 -16.67
N SER A 211 -6.19 -34.96 -17.52
CA SER A 211 -5.68 -36.32 -17.59
C SER A 211 -4.78 -36.54 -16.37
N GLN A 212 -5.27 -37.38 -15.48
CA GLN A 212 -4.53 -38.03 -14.41
C GLN A 212 -3.43 -38.88 -15.07
N GLY A 213 -2.18 -38.51 -14.86
CA GLY A 213 -1.01 -39.23 -15.33
C GLY A 213 0.00 -39.32 -14.20
N GLU A 214 0.13 -40.53 -13.65
CA GLU A 214 1.34 -40.98 -12.96
C GLU A 214 2.55 -40.69 -13.85
N VAL A 215 3.60 -40.10 -13.27
CA VAL A 215 4.93 -40.18 -13.86
C VAL A 215 5.95 -40.38 -12.75
N ASP A 216 6.62 -41.51 -12.85
CA ASP A 216 7.85 -41.93 -12.21
C ASP A 216 8.97 -40.88 -12.27
N ASP A 217 9.86 -41.00 -11.28
CA ASP A 217 11.19 -40.42 -11.19
C ASP A 217 11.99 -40.54 -12.50
N ALA A 218 12.39 -39.40 -13.07
CA ALA A 218 13.52 -39.34 -13.98
C ALA A 218 14.21 -37.98 -13.92
N ALA A 219 15.53 -38.05 -13.76
CA ALA A 219 16.46 -36.96 -13.57
C ALA A 219 16.61 -36.05 -14.81
N GLY A 220 16.85 -34.76 -14.52
CA GLY A 220 17.75 -33.87 -15.26
C GLY A 220 17.45 -33.60 -16.73
N ASP A 221 16.81 -32.47 -17.01
CA ASP A 221 17.14 -31.69 -18.20
C ASP A 221 16.86 -30.19 -17.97
N ASP A 222 17.91 -29.40 -18.16
CA ASP A 222 17.97 -27.94 -17.96
C ASP A 222 17.41 -27.28 -19.23
N SER A 223 16.09 -27.26 -19.35
CA SER A 223 15.41 -26.61 -20.47
C SER A 223 15.30 -25.10 -20.24
N ASP A 224 16.16 -24.33 -20.92
CA ASP A 224 16.10 -22.88 -21.08
C ASP A 224 14.66 -22.41 -21.43
N ILE A 225 13.97 -21.87 -20.44
CA ILE A 225 12.65 -21.26 -20.64
C ILE A 225 12.87 -19.91 -21.34
N PRO A 226 12.40 -19.72 -22.59
CA PRO A 226 12.60 -18.46 -23.30
C PRO A 226 11.89 -17.31 -22.59
N TYR A 227 12.68 -16.37 -22.08
CA TYR A 227 12.21 -15.17 -21.40
C TYR A 227 11.38 -14.32 -22.36
N ARG A 228 10.06 -14.31 -22.17
CA ARG A 228 9.15 -13.43 -22.92
C ARG A 228 8.98 -12.12 -22.17
N PRO A 229 9.53 -10.99 -22.64
CA PRO A 229 9.39 -9.72 -21.95
C PRO A 229 7.91 -9.31 -21.88
N PRO A 230 7.42 -8.86 -20.72
CA PRO A 230 6.03 -8.44 -20.56
C PRO A 230 5.72 -7.22 -21.44
N PRO A 231 4.53 -7.15 -22.04
CA PRO A 231 4.14 -6.01 -22.88
C PRO A 231 4.14 -4.74 -22.04
N ARG A 232 4.88 -3.73 -22.51
CA ARG A 232 4.94 -2.39 -21.92
C ARG A 232 3.55 -1.75 -21.99
N ARG A 233 2.76 -1.91 -20.92
CA ARG A 233 1.53 -1.14 -20.71
C ARG A 233 1.91 0.34 -20.56
N LYS A 234 1.66 1.13 -21.61
CA LYS A 234 1.72 2.59 -21.54
C LYS A 234 0.64 3.04 -20.56
N PHE A 235 1.04 3.57 -19.40
CA PHE A 235 0.14 4.29 -18.52
C PHE A 235 -0.28 5.58 -19.24
N GLY A 236 -1.40 5.51 -19.95
CA GLY A 236 -2.10 6.71 -20.41
C GLY A 236 -2.76 7.37 -19.20
N ILE A 237 -2.16 8.44 -18.68
CA ILE A 237 -2.71 9.25 -17.58
C ILE A 237 -3.80 10.22 -18.09
N PHE A 238 -4.20 10.13 -19.35
CA PHE A 238 -5.25 10.97 -19.93
C PHE A 238 -6.58 10.22 -20.01
N CYS A 239 -7.29 10.15 -18.89
CA CYS A 239 -8.73 9.93 -18.89
C CYS A 239 -9.40 11.21 -19.42
N THR A 240 -9.71 11.25 -20.72
CA THR A 240 -10.69 12.19 -21.25
C THR A 240 -12.06 11.77 -20.75
N ALA A 241 -12.73 12.69 -20.04
CA ALA A 241 -14.02 12.50 -19.40
C ALA A 241 -15.08 12.04 -20.41
N LYS A 242 -15.84 11.00 -20.01
CA LYS A 242 -17.15 10.67 -20.60
C LYS A 242 -18.09 11.85 -20.37
N SER A 243 -18.65 12.38 -21.45
CA SER A 243 -19.76 13.34 -21.39
C SER A 243 -21.03 12.64 -20.90
N PRO A 244 -21.87 13.32 -20.10
CA PRO A 244 -23.20 12.84 -19.78
C PRO A 244 -24.08 12.94 -21.03
N SER A 245 -24.68 11.83 -21.43
CA SER A 245 -25.75 11.77 -22.43
C SER A 245 -26.94 12.59 -21.94
N GLN A 246 -27.04 13.83 -22.41
CA GLN A 246 -28.20 14.67 -22.22
C GLN A 246 -29.34 14.19 -23.13
N PHE A 247 -30.45 13.89 -22.46
CA PHE A 247 -31.79 13.67 -22.94
C PHE A 247 -32.19 14.81 -23.89
N SER A 248 -32.32 14.53 -25.20
CA SER A 248 -32.93 15.46 -26.15
C SER A 248 -34.43 15.19 -26.20
N GLY A 249 -35.19 16.00 -25.47
CA GLY A 249 -36.61 16.19 -25.73
C GLY A 249 -36.76 17.16 -26.91
N GLY A 250 -37.57 16.77 -27.89
CA GLY A 250 -37.92 17.64 -29.02
C GLY A 250 -38.86 16.95 -29.98
N GLY A 251 -40.13 17.34 -29.96
CA GLY A 251 -41.12 16.85 -30.92
C GLY A 251 -42.54 17.34 -30.67
N GLN A 252 -42.78 18.66 -30.72
CA GLN A 252 -44.09 19.19 -31.12
C GLN A 252 -44.06 19.49 -32.61
N PRO A 253 -45.13 19.11 -33.35
CA PRO A 253 -45.61 20.00 -34.38
C PRO A 253 -47.14 20.14 -34.39
N HIS A 254 -47.52 21.42 -34.46
CA HIS A 254 -48.33 22.00 -35.52
C HIS A 254 -49.81 21.60 -35.65
N VAL A 255 -50.62 22.59 -35.26
CA VAL A 255 -52.01 22.89 -35.63
C VAL A 255 -52.33 22.59 -37.10
N SER A 256 -53.45 21.90 -37.36
CA SER A 256 -54.22 22.06 -38.59
C SER A 256 -55.71 22.07 -38.28
N ARG A 257 -56.29 23.23 -38.54
CA ARG A 257 -57.67 23.64 -38.33
C ARG A 257 -58.38 23.51 -39.68
N ARG A 258 -59.36 22.62 -39.84
CA ARG A 258 -60.35 22.69 -40.92
C ARG A 258 -61.73 22.25 -40.44
N LYS A 259 -62.72 22.92 -41.06
CA LYS A 259 -64.15 23.02 -40.76
C LYS A 259 -64.87 21.69 -40.77
#